data_AF-A0A935NQS0-F1
#
_entry.id   AF-A0A935NQS0-F1
#
_cell.length_a   1.000
_cell.length_b   1.000
_cell.length_c   1.000
_cell.angle_alpha   90.00
_cell.angle_beta   90.00
_cell.angle_gamma   90.00
#
_symmetry.space_group_name_H-M   'P 1'
#
loop_
_entity.id
_entity.type
_entity.pdbx_description
1 polymer ?
#
loop_
_entity_poly.entity_id
_entity_poly.type
_entity_poly.pdbx_seq_one_letter_code
_entity_poly.pdbx_strand_id
1 'polypeptide(L)'
;MPDIPEIPETAPGLAPNETPRTPTEAAPAGLAAASRPEPGAADTARLLAQHFPALFGAGVIKPIKLRIQSDIHERAPGVFTKKALSIFLQRYTTATAYLRALVAEGATRSDLDGQPASEIAAEHRDAAGLELERRRAIVEARRLAGRQEARASRQDARPPRPLRPPIPSQQAAMSQPASQATGERAATRGTRSVQPGSSDPPDRSARPSRPSQAPRRPHKPQPQPQPERNPARAQGQERMNAPALPPTPEQLAQAEARQQRALLLRSFEQSPLSKANFGALKGLSEAALDAILTLARQERGSR
;
A
#
# COMPACT_ATOMS: atom_id res chain seq x y z
N MET A 1 40.73 -51.42 -41.74
CA MET A 1 40.29 -51.49 -40.33
C MET A 1 38.77 -51.43 -40.30
N PRO A 2 38.15 -52.17 -39.38
CA PRO A 2 37.03 -53.03 -39.70
C PRO A 2 35.72 -52.66 -38.97
N ASP A 3 34.67 -53.34 -39.43
CA ASP A 3 33.56 -53.95 -38.68
C ASP A 3 32.62 -53.10 -37.83
N ILE A 4 31.37 -53.09 -38.31
CA ILE A 4 30.14 -53.14 -37.51
C ILE A 4 29.84 -54.63 -37.30
N PRO A 5 29.62 -55.08 -36.05
CA PRO A 5 28.29 -55.64 -35.70
C PRO A 5 27.82 -55.11 -34.33
N GLU A 6 26.56 -54.73 -34.16
CA GLU A 6 25.38 -55.61 -33.94
C GLU A 6 25.18 -55.94 -32.45
N ILE A 7 23.91 -55.81 -32.06
CA ILE A 7 23.31 -55.86 -30.72
C ILE A 7 23.12 -57.33 -30.30
N PRO A 8 22.91 -57.64 -29.01
CA PRO A 8 21.52 -57.82 -28.53
C PRO A 8 21.30 -57.25 -27.11
N GLU A 9 20.19 -56.59 -26.79
CA GLU A 9 18.87 -57.18 -26.49
C GLU A 9 18.93 -58.27 -25.40
N THR A 10 18.36 -57.97 -24.23
CA THR A 10 17.38 -58.81 -23.51
C THR A 10 17.14 -58.22 -22.10
N ALA A 11 16.02 -57.51 -21.95
CA ALA A 11 15.19 -57.60 -20.74
C ALA A 11 14.27 -58.84 -20.93
N PRO A 12 13.65 -59.45 -19.89
CA PRO A 12 12.38 -58.89 -19.40
C PRO A 12 11.98 -59.29 -17.95
N GLY A 13 10.87 -58.72 -17.48
CA GLY A 13 10.08 -59.25 -16.35
C GLY A 13 9.46 -58.15 -15.47
N LEU A 14 8.53 -57.34 -15.98
CA LEU A 14 7.07 -57.47 -15.77
C LEU A 14 6.63 -57.56 -14.28
N ALA A 15 6.22 -56.41 -13.73
CA ALA A 15 4.93 -56.05 -13.08
C ALA A 15 4.11 -57.16 -12.35
N PRO A 16 3.35 -56.87 -11.26
CA PRO A 16 2.39 -55.77 -11.24
C PRO A 16 2.10 -55.04 -9.89
N ASN A 17 1.51 -53.85 -10.09
CA ASN A 17 0.58 -53.08 -9.27
C ASN A 17 -0.02 -53.75 -8.01
N GLU A 18 0.11 -53.08 -6.86
CA GLU A 18 -0.93 -53.10 -5.81
C GLU A 18 -0.79 -51.88 -4.89
N THR A 19 -1.64 -50.87 -5.10
CA THR A 19 -2.16 -50.01 -4.02
C THR A 19 -3.52 -50.62 -3.70
N PRO A 20 -3.90 -50.94 -2.44
CA PRO A 20 -4.45 -49.88 -1.58
C PRO A 20 -4.37 -50.07 -0.04
N ARG A 21 -4.31 -48.92 0.67
CA ARG A 21 -4.95 -48.59 1.98
C ARG A 21 -4.24 -48.93 3.31
N THR A 22 -3.84 -47.83 3.97
CA THR A 22 -3.92 -47.48 5.41
C THR A 22 -4.36 -48.54 6.42
N PRO A 23 -3.72 -48.54 7.60
CA PRO A 23 -4.39 -47.99 8.79
C PRO A 23 -3.56 -46.94 9.55
N THR A 24 -4.26 -45.90 10.00
CA THR A 24 -4.18 -45.24 11.32
C THR A 24 -3.21 -45.86 12.34
N GLU A 25 -2.31 -45.07 12.93
CA GLU A 25 -2.43 -44.57 14.31
C GLU A 25 -1.19 -43.73 14.73
N ALA A 26 -1.47 -42.63 15.43
CA ALA A 26 -0.66 -41.97 16.45
C ALA A 26 0.67 -41.30 16.08
N ALA A 27 0.56 -40.00 15.84
CA ALA A 27 1.51 -39.01 16.31
C ALA A 27 1.79 -39.18 17.83
N PRO A 28 2.95 -38.68 18.28
CA PRO A 28 2.83 -37.58 19.22
C PRO A 28 3.59 -36.35 18.76
N ALA A 29 2.82 -35.26 18.75
CA ALA A 29 3.21 -33.89 19.02
C ALA A 29 4.64 -33.70 19.57
N GLY A 30 5.60 -33.46 18.67
CA GLY A 30 6.77 -32.65 18.94
C GLY A 30 6.34 -31.19 18.98
N LEU A 31 6.29 -30.65 20.20
CA LEU A 31 5.93 -29.29 20.54
C LEU A 31 6.44 -28.24 19.55
N ALA A 32 5.49 -27.43 19.08
CA ALA A 32 5.66 -26.06 18.64
C ALA A 32 7.05 -25.46 18.93
N ALA A 33 7.94 -25.52 17.93
CA ALA A 33 8.97 -24.51 17.80
C ALA A 33 8.23 -23.19 17.59
N ALA A 34 8.03 -22.48 18.70
CA ALA A 34 7.52 -21.12 18.73
C ALA A 34 8.14 -20.37 17.56
N SER A 35 7.31 -19.93 16.62
CA SER A 35 7.68 -19.07 15.52
C SER A 35 8.52 -17.95 16.10
N ARG A 36 9.86 -18.06 15.99
CA ARG A 36 10.73 -16.93 16.30
C ARG A 36 10.19 -15.82 15.40
N PRO A 37 9.78 -14.67 15.96
CA PRO A 37 9.40 -13.57 15.11
C PRO A 37 10.60 -13.34 14.21
N GLU A 38 10.44 -13.58 12.90
CA GLU A 38 11.44 -13.22 11.91
C GLU A 38 11.82 -11.78 12.27
N PRO A 39 13.11 -11.50 12.54
CA PRO A 39 13.51 -10.20 13.04
C PRO A 39 12.91 -9.16 12.11
N GLY A 40 12.11 -8.26 12.67
CA GLY A 40 11.45 -7.25 11.88
C GLY A 40 12.53 -6.45 11.16
N ALA A 41 12.19 -5.80 10.05
CA ALA A 41 13.19 -5.02 9.31
C ALA A 41 13.86 -3.91 10.16
N ALA A 42 13.28 -3.53 11.30
CA ALA A 42 13.93 -2.67 12.30
C ALA A 42 15.01 -3.42 13.13
N ASP A 43 14.77 -4.67 13.51
CA ASP A 43 15.75 -5.52 14.20
C ASP A 43 16.93 -5.84 13.27
N THR A 44 16.65 -6.14 12.00
CA THR A 44 17.68 -6.32 10.97
C THR A 44 18.53 -5.06 10.81
N ALA A 45 17.92 -3.87 10.82
CA ALA A 45 18.64 -2.61 10.74
C ALA A 45 19.57 -2.40 11.94
N ARG A 46 19.09 -2.68 13.15
CA ARG A 46 19.89 -2.59 14.38
C ARG A 46 21.08 -3.54 14.36
N LEU A 47 20.86 -4.80 13.95
CA LEU A 47 21.92 -5.80 13.81
C LEU A 47 22.94 -5.40 12.73
N LEU A 48 22.48 -4.88 11.59
CA LEU A 48 23.38 -4.37 10.53
C LEU A 48 24.22 -3.20 11.02
N ALA A 49 23.67 -2.29 11.83
CA ALA A 49 24.41 -1.20 12.44
C ALA A 49 25.46 -1.67 13.45
N GLN A 50 25.19 -2.77 14.17
CA GLN A 50 26.14 -3.39 15.10
C GLN A 50 27.30 -4.09 14.37
N HIS A 51 26.99 -4.83 13.29
CA HIS A 51 28.00 -5.58 12.54
C HIS A 51 28.80 -4.71 11.55
N PHE A 52 28.15 -3.71 10.94
CA PHE A 52 28.76 -2.84 9.92
C PHE A 52 28.52 -1.36 10.26
N PRO A 53 29.17 -0.85 11.32
CA PRO A 53 28.97 0.53 11.78
C PRO A 53 29.43 1.57 10.74
N ALA A 54 30.44 1.25 9.91
CA ALA A 54 30.96 2.17 8.89
C ALA A 54 29.93 2.54 7.81
N LEU A 55 29.03 1.60 7.49
CA LEU A 55 27.99 1.76 6.47
C LEU A 55 26.63 2.13 7.07
N PHE A 56 26.23 1.50 8.19
CA PHE A 56 24.89 1.65 8.77
C PHE A 56 24.84 2.38 10.13
N GLY A 57 25.99 2.64 10.78
CA GLY A 57 26.04 3.13 12.16
C GLY A 57 25.93 4.65 12.33
N ALA A 58 26.36 5.45 11.35
CA ALA A 58 26.46 6.91 11.51
C ALA A 58 25.13 7.67 11.40
N GLY A 59 23.99 6.98 11.20
CA GLY A 59 22.69 7.60 10.89
C GLY A 59 22.64 8.32 9.53
N VAL A 60 23.80 8.52 8.89
CA VAL A 60 23.94 9.01 7.52
C VAL A 60 23.79 7.84 6.56
N ILE A 61 22.78 7.94 5.71
CA ILE A 61 22.50 6.95 4.66
C ILE A 61 23.50 7.16 3.53
N LYS A 62 24.41 6.20 3.32
CA LYS A 62 25.37 6.23 2.22
C LYS A 62 24.91 5.32 1.06
N PRO A 63 25.25 5.66 -0.21
CA PRO A 63 25.09 4.75 -1.33
C PRO A 63 25.87 3.46 -1.10
N ILE A 64 25.20 2.31 -1.23
CA ILE A 64 25.82 1.01 -0.95
C ILE A 64 26.35 0.38 -2.23
N LYS A 65 27.41 -0.43 -2.11
CA LYS A 65 27.95 -1.26 -3.19
C LYS A 65 26.87 -2.17 -3.79
N LEU A 66 26.96 -2.46 -5.09
CA LEU A 66 26.10 -3.45 -5.72
C LEU A 66 26.39 -4.84 -5.16
N ARG A 67 25.35 -5.67 -5.07
CA ARG A 67 25.42 -7.05 -4.55
C ARG A 67 25.92 -7.15 -3.09
N ILE A 68 25.81 -6.07 -2.32
CA ILE A 68 26.16 -6.03 -0.88
C ILE A 68 25.53 -7.16 -0.05
N GLN A 69 24.39 -7.71 -0.50
CA GLN A 69 23.76 -8.85 0.15
C GLN A 69 24.66 -10.10 0.21
N SER A 70 25.45 -10.35 -0.84
CA SER A 70 26.42 -11.45 -0.86
C SER A 70 27.53 -11.19 0.14
N ASP A 71 28.16 -10.03 0.07
CA ASP A 71 29.24 -9.59 0.98
C ASP A 71 28.78 -9.67 2.45
N ILE A 72 27.53 -9.30 2.77
CA ILE A 72 26.98 -9.38 4.14
C ILE A 72 26.88 -10.85 4.61
N HIS A 73 26.40 -11.76 3.75
CA HIS A 73 26.28 -13.17 4.13
C HIS A 73 27.64 -13.85 4.28
N GLU A 74 28.64 -13.46 3.49
CA GLU A 74 30.01 -13.97 3.61
C GLU A 74 30.65 -13.53 4.93
N ARG A 75 30.37 -12.31 5.37
CA ARG A 75 30.98 -11.70 6.56
C ARG A 75 30.25 -12.01 7.87
N ALA A 76 28.94 -12.26 7.79
CA ALA A 76 28.10 -12.63 8.93
C ALA A 76 27.19 -13.82 8.56
N PRO A 77 27.77 -15.01 8.32
CA PRO A 77 26.98 -16.20 8.02
C PRO A 77 26.09 -16.57 9.21
N GLY A 78 24.82 -16.88 8.95
CA GLY A 78 23.87 -17.34 9.96
C GLY A 78 23.25 -16.27 10.86
N VAL A 79 23.72 -15.02 10.81
CA VAL A 79 23.13 -13.90 11.58
C VAL A 79 21.87 -13.35 10.90
N PHE A 80 21.88 -13.28 9.57
CA PHE A 80 20.81 -12.70 8.77
C PHE A 80 20.14 -13.75 7.90
N THR A 81 18.79 -13.75 7.89
CA THR A 81 18.05 -14.53 6.89
C THR A 81 18.06 -13.76 5.56
N LYS A 82 18.20 -14.47 4.44
CA LYS A 82 18.17 -13.88 3.09
C LYS A 82 16.89 -13.06 2.86
N LYS A 83 15.76 -13.52 3.42
CA LYS A 83 14.46 -12.86 3.34
C LYS A 83 14.44 -11.54 4.11
N ALA A 84 14.86 -11.54 5.37
CA ALA A 84 14.89 -10.31 6.18
C ALA A 84 15.82 -9.26 5.58
N LEU A 85 16.99 -9.67 5.09
CA LEU A 85 17.94 -8.77 4.44
C LEU A 85 17.40 -8.19 3.13
N SER A 86 16.71 -9.00 2.31
CA SER A 86 16.07 -8.52 1.08
C SER A 86 15.00 -7.46 1.36
N ILE A 87 14.11 -7.71 2.33
CA ILE A 87 13.04 -6.76 2.72
C ILE A 87 13.64 -5.45 3.24
N PHE A 88 14.68 -5.56 4.10
CA PHE A 88 15.38 -4.38 4.62
C PHE A 88 16.02 -3.57 3.49
N LEU A 89 16.81 -4.20 2.63
CA LEU A 89 17.53 -3.53 1.55
C LEU A 89 16.57 -2.89 0.54
N GLN A 90 15.47 -3.55 0.20
CA GLN A 90 14.44 -2.97 -0.67
C GLN A 90 13.86 -1.69 -0.07
N ARG A 91 13.55 -1.68 1.23
CA ARG A 91 13.04 -0.49 1.91
C ARG A 91 14.11 0.60 2.06
N TYR A 92 15.36 0.19 2.30
CA TYR A 92 16.49 1.08 2.47
C TYR A 92 16.81 1.84 1.19
N THR A 93 16.91 1.14 0.05
CA THR A 93 17.27 1.75 -1.25
C THR A 93 16.14 2.57 -1.87
N THR A 94 14.89 2.29 -1.52
CA THR A 94 13.73 3.09 -1.96
C THR A 94 13.43 4.26 -1.04
N ALA A 95 14.11 4.40 0.10
CA ALA A 95 13.88 5.48 1.05
C ALA A 95 14.31 6.84 0.45
N THR A 96 13.56 7.89 0.78
CA THR A 96 13.85 9.26 0.32
C THR A 96 15.25 9.72 0.76
N ALA A 97 15.72 9.30 1.95
CA ALA A 97 17.07 9.60 2.43
C ALA A 97 18.15 8.97 1.54
N TYR A 98 17.92 7.74 1.07
CA TYR A 98 18.86 7.05 0.17
C TYR A 98 18.92 7.70 -1.21
N LEU A 99 17.75 8.02 -1.80
CA LEU A 99 17.70 8.73 -3.07
C LEU A 99 18.42 10.10 -3.00
N ARG A 100 18.29 10.82 -1.89
CA ARG A 100 19.04 12.08 -1.66
C ARG A 100 20.54 11.84 -1.61
N ALA A 101 20.99 10.74 -1.01
CA ALA A 101 22.39 10.39 -0.94
C ALA A 101 22.98 10.01 -2.30
N LEU A 102 22.17 9.43 -3.21
CA LEU A 102 22.61 9.12 -4.59
C LEU A 102 22.85 10.38 -5.43
N VAL A 103 22.03 11.41 -5.24
CA VAL A 103 22.08 12.67 -6.02
C VAL A 103 23.13 13.64 -5.47
N ALA A 104 23.64 13.39 -4.26
CA ALA A 104 24.68 14.24 -3.67
C ALA A 104 25.93 14.30 -4.56
N GLU A 105 26.52 15.49 -4.67
CA GLU A 105 27.75 15.70 -5.44
C GLU A 105 28.89 14.86 -4.87
N GLY A 106 29.66 14.21 -5.75
CA GLY A 106 30.76 13.34 -5.36
C GLY A 106 30.34 12.05 -4.65
N ALA A 107 29.05 11.68 -4.69
CA ALA A 107 28.59 10.45 -4.08
C ALA A 107 29.17 9.21 -4.81
N THR A 108 29.77 8.33 -4.01
CA THR A 108 30.36 7.05 -4.42
C THR A 108 29.75 5.93 -3.61
N ARG A 109 29.60 4.75 -4.23
CA ARG A 109 29.11 3.55 -3.53
C ARG A 109 30.16 3.07 -2.55
N SER A 110 29.77 2.93 -1.29
CA SER A 110 30.62 2.44 -0.20
C SER A 110 30.40 0.94 0.01
N ASP A 111 31.45 0.20 0.34
CA ASP A 111 31.35 -1.18 0.80
C ASP A 111 30.98 -1.28 2.30
N LEU A 112 31.05 -2.49 2.86
CA LEU A 112 30.74 -2.75 4.27
C LEU A 112 31.69 -2.07 5.26
N ASP A 113 32.90 -1.74 4.82
CA ASP A 113 33.95 -1.09 5.59
C ASP A 113 33.94 0.43 5.41
N GLY A 114 33.07 0.95 4.55
CA GLY A 114 32.98 2.36 4.23
C GLY A 114 34.01 2.82 3.18
N GLN A 115 34.69 1.89 2.50
CA GLN A 115 35.61 2.21 1.42
C GLN A 115 34.84 2.50 0.12
N PRO A 116 35.32 3.44 -0.71
CA PRO A 116 34.72 3.72 -2.01
C PRO A 116 34.93 2.51 -2.94
N ALA A 117 33.86 1.79 -3.22
CA ALA A 117 33.89 0.57 -4.03
C ALA A 117 33.57 0.83 -5.50
N SER A 118 32.62 1.73 -5.81
CA SER A 118 32.21 1.97 -7.19
C SER A 118 31.57 3.34 -7.37
N GLU A 119 31.84 4.00 -8.49
CA GLU A 119 31.17 5.24 -8.84
C GLU A 119 29.68 5.03 -9.16
N ILE A 120 28.89 6.08 -8.96
CA ILE A 120 27.47 6.09 -9.29
C ILE A 120 27.33 6.60 -10.73
N ALA A 121 26.82 5.75 -11.61
CA ALA A 121 26.51 6.13 -12.99
C ALA A 121 25.50 7.29 -13.02
N ALA A 122 25.65 8.22 -13.97
CA ALA A 122 24.87 9.44 -14.05
C ALA A 122 23.36 9.15 -14.16
N GLU A 123 23.00 8.10 -14.90
CA GLU A 123 21.63 7.64 -15.11
C GLU A 123 20.93 7.29 -13.79
N HIS A 124 21.67 6.77 -12.81
CA HIS A 124 21.13 6.47 -11.49
C HIS A 124 20.92 7.72 -10.65
N ARG A 125 21.76 8.75 -10.83
CA ARG A 125 21.57 10.06 -10.18
C ARG A 125 20.35 10.75 -10.75
N ASP A 126 20.20 10.76 -12.08
CA ASP A 126 19.08 11.39 -12.77
C ASP A 126 17.75 10.71 -12.39
N ALA A 127 17.70 9.37 -12.41
CA ALA A 127 16.51 8.63 -12.00
C ALA A 127 16.13 8.88 -10.53
N ALA A 128 17.11 9.01 -9.64
CA ALA A 128 16.86 9.33 -8.23
C ALA A 128 16.35 10.77 -8.05
N GLY A 129 16.87 11.72 -8.83
CA GLY A 129 16.39 13.11 -8.87
C GLY A 129 14.93 13.21 -9.29
N LEU A 130 14.58 12.57 -10.42
CA LEU A 130 13.20 12.53 -10.93
C LEU A 130 12.22 11.92 -9.93
N GLU A 131 12.59 10.80 -9.26
CA GLU A 131 11.72 10.19 -8.27
C GLU A 131 11.55 11.08 -7.01
N LEU A 132 12.58 11.81 -6.61
CA LEU A 132 12.48 12.78 -5.51
C LEU A 132 11.53 13.92 -5.84
N GLU A 133 11.60 14.47 -7.05
CA GLU A 133 10.69 15.52 -7.52
C GLU A 133 9.25 15.03 -7.58
N ARG A 134 9.03 13.84 -8.15
CA ARG A 134 7.71 13.18 -8.18
C ARG A 134 7.14 13.03 -6.77
N ARG A 135 7.94 12.55 -5.82
CA ARG A 135 7.52 12.38 -4.41
C ARG A 135 7.21 13.72 -3.74
N ARG A 136 8.02 14.76 -3.98
CA ARG A 136 7.79 16.11 -3.44
C ARG A 136 6.48 16.68 -3.97
N ALA A 137 6.21 16.55 -5.27
CA ALA A 137 4.98 17.04 -5.89
C ALA A 137 3.72 16.38 -5.27
N ILE A 138 3.75 15.07 -5.03
CA ILE A 138 2.64 14.35 -4.39
C ILE A 138 2.40 14.82 -2.96
N VAL A 139 3.47 14.97 -2.17
CA VAL A 139 3.36 15.44 -0.79
C VAL A 139 2.85 16.87 -0.75
N GLU A 140 3.33 17.76 -1.63
CA GLU A 140 2.85 19.14 -1.72
C GLU A 140 1.39 19.22 -2.15
N ALA A 141 0.96 18.43 -3.13
CA ALA A 141 -0.44 18.34 -3.54
C ALA A 141 -1.33 17.89 -2.37
N ARG A 142 -0.93 16.85 -1.64
CA ARG A 142 -1.66 16.37 -0.45
C ARG A 142 -1.71 17.43 0.65
N ARG A 143 -0.61 18.14 0.88
CA ARG A 143 -0.52 19.23 1.86
C ARG A 143 -1.42 20.40 1.47
N LEU A 144 -1.48 20.74 0.19
CA LEU A 144 -2.35 21.80 -0.33
C LEU A 144 -3.82 21.41 -0.21
N ALA A 145 -4.20 20.19 -0.60
CA ALA A 145 -5.56 19.67 -0.45
C ALA A 145 -6.03 19.73 1.01
N GLY A 146 -5.23 19.23 1.95
CA GLY A 146 -5.57 19.30 3.38
C GLY A 146 -5.70 20.73 3.91
N ARG A 147 -4.92 21.70 3.41
CA ARG A 147 -5.10 23.12 3.75
C ARG A 147 -6.39 23.70 3.17
N GLN A 148 -6.77 23.30 1.96
CA GLN A 148 -8.01 23.75 1.33
C GLN A 148 -9.23 23.20 2.09
N GLU A 149 -9.21 21.91 2.43
CA GLU A 149 -10.25 21.28 3.26
C GLU A 149 -10.38 21.98 4.62
N ALA A 150 -9.26 22.24 5.31
CA ALA A 150 -9.29 22.96 6.58
C ALA A 150 -9.82 24.40 6.46
N ARG A 151 -9.61 25.07 5.31
CA ARG A 151 -10.19 26.39 5.04
C ARG A 151 -11.69 26.30 4.77
N ALA A 152 -12.13 25.34 3.98
CA ALA A 152 -13.54 25.09 3.71
C ALA A 152 -14.29 24.79 5.02
N SER A 153 -13.78 23.87 5.85
CA SER A 153 -14.39 23.56 7.15
C SER A 153 -14.46 24.77 8.10
N ARG A 154 -13.47 25.67 8.05
CA ARG A 154 -13.51 26.93 8.83
C ARG A 154 -14.52 27.93 8.29
N GLN A 155 -14.77 27.95 6.98
CA GLN A 155 -15.79 28.80 6.38
C GLN A 155 -17.19 28.28 6.71
N ASP A 156 -17.40 26.96 6.62
CA ASP A 156 -18.66 26.31 7.00
C ASP A 156 -18.96 26.47 8.50
N ALA A 157 -17.93 26.38 9.36
CA ALA A 157 -18.08 26.59 10.80
C ALA A 157 -18.16 28.06 11.21
N ARG A 158 -18.04 29.01 10.27
CA ARG A 158 -18.14 30.44 10.59
C ARG A 158 -19.61 30.79 10.83
N PRO A 159 -20.01 31.17 12.05
CA PRO A 159 -21.38 31.58 12.29
C PRO A 159 -21.71 32.82 11.44
N PRO A 160 -22.96 32.96 10.97
CA PRO A 160 -23.35 34.13 10.19
C PRO A 160 -23.04 35.39 10.99
N ARG A 161 -22.26 36.29 10.39
CA ARG A 161 -21.93 37.56 11.02
C ARG A 161 -23.24 38.33 11.22
N PRO A 162 -23.60 38.75 12.44
CA PRO A 162 -24.79 39.56 12.62
C PRO A 162 -24.65 40.81 11.75
N LEU A 163 -25.69 41.11 10.98
CA LEU A 163 -25.79 42.34 10.20
C LEU A 163 -25.61 43.52 11.16
N ARG A 164 -24.44 44.16 11.12
CA ARG A 164 -24.21 45.39 11.86
C ARG A 164 -25.14 46.43 11.24
N PRO A 165 -25.98 47.14 12.02
CA PRO A 165 -26.88 48.13 11.48
C PRO A 165 -26.06 49.20 10.72
N PRO A 166 -26.58 49.74 9.60
CA PRO A 166 -25.92 50.81 8.88
C PRO A 166 -25.79 52.01 9.83
N ILE A 167 -24.56 52.41 10.10
CA ILE A 167 -24.29 53.67 10.79
C ILE A 167 -24.73 54.75 9.81
N PRO A 168 -25.63 55.68 10.18
CA PRO A 168 -26.05 56.74 9.28
C PRO A 168 -24.84 57.58 8.90
N SER A 169 -24.55 57.62 7.60
CA SER A 169 -23.59 58.51 6.98
C SER A 169 -24.05 59.95 7.18
N GLN A 170 -23.61 60.60 8.25
CA GLN A 170 -23.71 62.04 8.36
C GLN A 170 -22.68 62.67 7.43
N GLN A 171 -23.21 63.12 6.29
CA GLN A 171 -22.75 64.22 5.46
C GLN A 171 -21.25 64.35 5.24
N ALA A 172 -20.85 64.02 4.02
CA ALA A 172 -19.90 64.85 3.30
C ALA A 172 -20.43 66.30 3.26
N ALA A 173 -19.90 67.14 4.14
CA ALA A 173 -19.94 68.59 4.03
C ALA A 173 -18.52 69.13 4.31
N MET A 174 -17.76 69.24 3.21
CA MET A 174 -16.84 70.32 2.87
C MET A 174 -15.80 70.75 3.93
N SER A 175 -14.51 70.49 3.65
CA SER A 175 -13.54 71.53 3.24
C SER A 175 -12.07 71.11 3.43
N GLN A 176 -11.42 70.81 2.31
CA GLN A 176 -10.09 71.30 1.89
C GLN A 176 -8.78 70.87 2.60
N PRO A 177 -7.64 70.99 1.88
CA PRO A 177 -6.52 70.04 1.96
C PRO A 177 -5.27 70.59 2.66
N ALA A 178 -4.28 69.70 2.75
CA ALA A 178 -2.86 69.92 3.00
C ALA A 178 -2.43 70.35 4.42
N SER A 179 -1.67 69.48 5.07
CA SER A 179 -0.34 69.86 5.54
C SER A 179 0.55 68.63 5.74
N GLN A 180 1.73 68.72 5.15
CA GLN A 180 2.87 67.83 5.29
C GLN A 180 3.47 68.00 6.70
N ALA A 181 3.87 66.89 7.32
CA ALA A 181 4.96 66.78 8.31
C ALA A 181 5.16 65.27 8.55
N THR A 182 6.19 64.64 8.02
CA THR A 182 7.57 64.59 8.56
C THR A 182 7.60 64.16 10.03
N GLY A 183 8.27 63.04 10.29
CA GLY A 183 8.46 62.45 11.62
C GLY A 183 8.28 60.94 11.56
N GLU A 184 9.19 60.21 10.92
CA GLU A 184 10.28 59.52 11.62
C GLU A 184 9.82 58.69 12.85
N ARG A 185 9.99 57.38 12.71
CA ARG A 185 10.43 56.40 13.73
C ARG A 185 9.69 56.39 15.07
N ALA A 186 9.15 55.23 15.41
CA ALA A 186 9.87 54.31 16.30
C ALA A 186 9.17 52.96 16.41
N ALA A 187 9.98 51.92 16.32
CA ALA A 187 9.62 50.57 16.67
C ALA A 187 9.17 50.49 18.13
N THR A 188 7.96 49.99 18.38
CA THR A 188 7.62 49.38 19.67
C THR A 188 7.23 47.94 19.43
N ARG A 189 8.26 47.11 19.56
CA ARG A 189 8.27 45.73 20.05
C ARG A 189 6.94 45.38 20.75
N GLY A 190 6.03 44.77 20.00
CA GLY A 190 4.83 44.14 20.52
C GLY A 190 5.23 42.94 21.39
N THR A 191 5.23 43.18 22.68
CA THR A 191 5.39 42.19 23.74
C THR A 191 4.40 41.05 23.55
N ARG A 192 4.96 39.85 23.46
CA ARG A 192 4.31 38.55 23.65
C ARG A 192 3.28 38.65 24.78
N SER A 193 1.99 38.60 24.44
CA SER A 193 0.93 38.36 25.42
C SER A 193 1.11 36.94 25.96
N VAL A 194 1.72 36.86 27.14
CA VAL A 194 1.72 35.70 28.02
C VAL A 194 0.31 35.57 28.59
N GLN A 195 -0.32 34.45 28.30
CA GLN A 195 -1.62 34.06 28.85
C GLN A 195 -1.39 33.47 30.25
N PRO A 196 -2.03 33.99 31.32
CA PRO A 196 -1.99 33.32 32.62
C PRO A 196 -2.95 32.12 32.60
N GLY A 197 -2.45 30.98 33.10
CA GLY A 197 -3.19 29.73 33.14
C GLY A 197 -4.19 29.65 34.28
N SER A 198 -5.10 28.68 34.14
CA SER A 198 -5.47 27.66 35.14
C SER A 198 -6.97 27.34 35.07
N SER A 199 -7.29 26.17 34.53
CA SER A 199 -8.41 25.36 35.03
C SER A 199 -8.29 23.96 34.43
N ASP A 200 -8.01 23.02 35.33
CA ASP A 200 -7.88 21.58 35.12
C ASP A 200 -9.03 20.93 34.33
N PRO A 201 -8.75 19.86 33.59
CA PRO A 201 -9.77 18.97 33.06
C PRO A 201 -10.34 18.05 34.16
N PRO A 202 -11.66 17.80 34.22
CA PRO A 202 -12.19 16.83 35.17
C PRO A 202 -11.81 15.40 34.76
N ASP A 203 -11.21 14.73 35.73
CA ASP A 203 -11.10 13.29 35.92
C ASP A 203 -12.39 12.56 35.49
N ARG A 204 -12.28 11.71 34.46
CA ARG A 204 -13.23 10.63 34.20
C ARG A 204 -12.49 9.30 34.28
N SER A 205 -12.30 8.89 35.52
CA SER A 205 -12.00 7.53 35.91
C SER A 205 -12.98 6.49 35.31
N ALA A 206 -12.38 5.37 34.90
CA ALA A 206 -12.94 4.01 34.83
C ALA A 206 -14.12 3.75 33.86
N ARG A 207 -13.79 3.42 32.61
CA ARG A 207 -14.66 2.63 31.73
C ARG A 207 -14.44 1.13 32.03
N PRO A 208 -15.46 0.35 32.42
CA PRO A 208 -15.27 -1.07 32.70
C PRO A 208 -15.01 -1.88 31.43
N SER A 209 -14.08 -2.81 31.58
CA SER A 209 -13.56 -3.76 30.60
C SER A 209 -14.65 -4.56 29.91
N ARG A 210 -14.67 -4.51 28.58
CA ARG A 210 -15.49 -5.35 27.71
C ARG A 210 -14.81 -6.73 27.59
N PRO A 211 -15.42 -7.85 27.97
CA PRO A 211 -14.81 -9.15 27.75
C PRO A 211 -14.81 -9.53 26.27
N SER A 212 -13.64 -9.95 25.79
CA SER A 212 -13.42 -10.59 24.49
C SER A 212 -14.36 -11.78 24.30
N GLN A 213 -15.29 -11.69 23.35
CA GLN A 213 -15.92 -12.86 22.75
C GLN A 213 -15.22 -13.18 21.43
N ALA A 214 -14.41 -14.23 21.48
CA ALA A 214 -13.88 -14.90 20.29
C ALA A 214 -15.04 -15.52 19.48
N PRO A 215 -14.96 -15.54 18.13
CA PRO A 215 -15.99 -16.16 17.31
C PRO A 215 -15.97 -17.68 17.52
N ARG A 216 -17.05 -18.20 18.11
CA ARG A 216 -17.30 -19.64 18.19
C ARG A 216 -17.58 -20.18 16.79
N ARG A 217 -16.95 -21.32 16.47
CA ARG A 217 -17.16 -22.12 15.26
C ARG A 217 -18.66 -22.40 15.02
N PRO A 218 -19.13 -22.46 13.76
CA PRO A 218 -20.48 -22.91 13.46
C PRO A 218 -20.62 -24.40 13.81
N HIS A 219 -21.60 -24.71 14.65
CA HIS A 219 -22.06 -26.08 14.90
C HIS A 219 -22.75 -26.65 13.65
N LYS A 220 -22.51 -27.94 13.38
CA LYS A 220 -23.26 -28.76 12.42
C LYS A 220 -24.78 -28.62 12.67
N PRO A 221 -25.62 -28.47 11.64
CA PRO A 221 -27.06 -28.60 11.81
C PRO A 221 -27.40 -30.07 12.08
N GLN A 222 -28.08 -30.33 13.20
CA GLN A 222 -28.82 -31.58 13.41
C GLN A 222 -30.04 -31.61 12.48
N PRO A 223 -30.44 -32.79 11.95
CA PRO A 223 -31.60 -32.91 11.08
C PRO A 223 -32.89 -32.67 11.87
N GLN A 224 -33.68 -31.68 11.47
CA GLN A 224 -35.06 -31.51 11.93
C GLN A 224 -35.97 -32.52 11.20
N PRO A 225 -36.95 -33.13 11.89
CA PRO A 225 -37.95 -33.98 11.24
C PRO A 225 -38.82 -33.14 10.30
N GLN A 226 -39.06 -33.67 9.11
CA GLN A 226 -39.84 -33.02 8.06
C GLN A 226 -41.25 -32.68 8.57
N PRO A 227 -41.74 -31.43 8.42
CA PRO A 227 -43.17 -31.17 8.49
C PRO A 227 -43.81 -31.77 7.24
N GLU A 228 -44.91 -32.50 7.43
CA GLU A 228 -45.63 -33.20 6.37
C GLU A 228 -45.85 -32.31 5.15
N ARG A 229 -45.38 -32.81 4.01
CA ARG A 229 -45.42 -32.16 2.72
C ARG A 229 -46.87 -32.14 2.23
N ASN A 230 -47.54 -31.03 2.48
CA ASN A 230 -48.88 -30.78 1.96
C ASN A 230 -48.85 -30.79 0.41
N PRO A 231 -49.50 -31.75 -0.29
CA PRO A 231 -49.30 -31.99 -1.72
C PRO A 231 -49.83 -30.85 -2.62
N ALA A 232 -50.62 -29.92 -2.08
CA ALA A 232 -51.15 -28.78 -2.83
C ALA A 232 -50.13 -27.63 -3.04
N ARG A 233 -49.05 -27.56 -2.25
CA ARG A 233 -48.03 -26.49 -2.38
C ARG A 233 -46.91 -26.82 -3.37
N ALA A 234 -46.77 -28.10 -3.75
CA ALA A 234 -45.76 -28.55 -4.71
C ALA A 234 -46.04 -28.03 -6.13
N GLN A 235 -47.31 -28.04 -6.55
CA GLN A 235 -47.69 -27.69 -7.93
C GLN A 235 -47.50 -26.20 -8.28
N GLY A 236 -47.48 -25.30 -7.30
CA GLY A 236 -47.18 -23.88 -7.49
C GLY A 236 -45.68 -23.56 -7.46
N GLN A 237 -44.87 -24.39 -6.81
CA GLN A 237 -43.43 -24.18 -6.63
C GLN A 237 -42.61 -24.81 -7.77
N GLU A 238 -43.13 -25.86 -8.41
CA GLU A 238 -42.51 -26.49 -9.58
C GLU A 238 -42.56 -25.62 -10.84
N ARG A 239 -43.52 -24.69 -10.97
CA ARG A 239 -43.55 -23.74 -12.10
C ARG A 239 -42.50 -22.62 -12.01
N MET A 240 -41.93 -22.37 -10.83
CA MET A 240 -40.87 -21.37 -10.63
C MET A 240 -39.45 -21.98 -10.68
N ASN A 241 -39.35 -23.30 -10.67
CA ASN A 241 -38.11 -24.06 -10.85
C ASN A 241 -38.10 -24.75 -12.23
N ALA A 242 -38.43 -23.99 -13.27
CA ALA A 242 -38.05 -24.41 -14.61
C ALA A 242 -36.51 -24.50 -14.64
N PRO A 243 -35.90 -25.61 -15.10
CA PRO A 243 -34.45 -25.69 -15.21
C PRO A 243 -34.02 -24.54 -16.13
N ALA A 244 -33.26 -23.59 -15.59
CA ALA A 244 -32.68 -22.52 -16.39
C ALA A 244 -31.93 -23.22 -17.52
N LEU A 245 -32.38 -23.00 -18.77
CA LEU A 245 -31.70 -23.48 -19.96
C LEU A 245 -30.21 -23.16 -19.78
N PRO A 246 -29.30 -24.14 -20.03
CA PRO A 246 -27.88 -23.89 -19.90
C PRO A 246 -27.53 -22.63 -20.71
N PRO A 247 -26.74 -21.70 -20.14
CA PRO A 247 -26.46 -20.45 -20.81
C PRO A 247 -25.88 -20.73 -22.19
N THR A 248 -26.40 -20.05 -23.20
CA THR A 248 -25.89 -20.23 -24.57
C THR A 248 -24.40 -19.85 -24.60
N PRO A 249 -23.61 -20.41 -25.53
CA PRO A 249 -22.19 -20.03 -25.68
C PRO A 249 -22.00 -18.52 -25.80
N GLU A 250 -22.93 -17.82 -26.45
CA GLU A 250 -22.96 -16.36 -26.55
C GLU A 250 -23.12 -15.66 -25.20
N GLN A 251 -24.00 -16.18 -24.32
CA GLN A 251 -24.20 -15.63 -22.98
C GLN A 251 -22.97 -15.84 -22.09
N LEU A 252 -22.27 -16.98 -22.24
CA LEU A 252 -21.01 -17.24 -21.55
C LEU A 252 -19.92 -16.27 -22.02
N ALA A 253 -19.75 -16.09 -23.34
CA ALA A 253 -18.79 -15.13 -23.90
C ALA A 253 -19.09 -13.69 -23.43
N GLN A 254 -20.36 -13.29 -23.36
CA GLN A 254 -20.76 -11.99 -22.83
C GLN A 254 -20.49 -11.85 -21.31
N ALA A 255 -20.65 -12.93 -20.55
CA ALA A 255 -20.30 -12.95 -19.13
C ALA A 255 -18.78 -12.83 -18.93
N GLU A 256 -17.98 -13.53 -19.74
CA GLU A 256 -16.52 -13.43 -19.75
C GLU A 256 -16.05 -12.03 -20.13
N ALA A 257 -16.62 -11.43 -21.18
CA ALA A 257 -16.31 -10.06 -21.58
C ALA A 257 -16.61 -9.07 -20.44
N ARG A 258 -17.74 -9.23 -19.74
CA ARG A 258 -18.08 -8.44 -18.54
C ARG A 258 -17.06 -8.64 -17.42
N GLN A 259 -16.61 -9.86 -17.19
CA GLN A 259 -15.56 -10.15 -16.19
C GLN A 259 -14.22 -9.51 -16.57
N GLN A 260 -13.81 -9.59 -17.83
CA GLN A 260 -12.59 -8.96 -18.34
C GLN A 260 -12.62 -7.44 -18.16
N ARG A 261 -13.76 -6.79 -18.47
CA ARG A 261 -13.97 -5.37 -18.23
C ARG A 261 -13.89 -4.99 -16.75
N ALA A 262 -14.51 -5.78 -15.88
CA ALA A 262 -14.46 -5.55 -14.44
C ALA A 262 -13.04 -5.71 -13.87
N LEU A 263 -12.28 -6.70 -14.35
CA LEU A 263 -10.87 -6.89 -14.00
C LEU A 263 -10.02 -5.72 -14.49
N LEU A 264 -10.26 -5.23 -15.71
CA LEU A 264 -9.56 -4.07 -16.25
C LEU A 264 -9.82 -2.83 -15.39
N LEU A 265 -11.08 -2.55 -15.04
CA LEU A 265 -11.45 -1.45 -14.15
C LEU A 265 -10.75 -1.56 -12.79
N ARG A 266 -10.77 -2.73 -12.16
CA ARG A 266 -10.08 -2.95 -10.88
C ARG A 266 -8.57 -2.74 -11.01
N SER A 267 -7.96 -3.27 -12.07
CA SER A 267 -6.52 -3.12 -12.30
C SER A 267 -6.12 -1.67 -12.56
N PHE A 268 -7.00 -0.88 -13.18
CA PHE A 268 -6.81 0.55 -13.38
C PHE A 268 -6.92 1.32 -12.06
N GLU A 269 -7.97 1.06 -11.25
CA GLU A 269 -8.17 1.70 -9.93
C GLU A 269 -7.05 1.40 -8.93
N GLN A 270 -6.40 0.24 -9.06
CA GLN A 270 -5.26 -0.15 -8.22
C GLN A 270 -3.91 0.35 -8.76
N SER A 271 -3.86 0.83 -9.99
CA SER A 271 -2.62 1.28 -10.61
C SER A 271 -2.32 2.75 -10.24
N PRO A 272 -1.07 3.09 -9.92
CA PRO A 272 -0.64 4.49 -9.77
C PRO A 272 -0.35 5.17 -11.11
N LEU A 273 -0.52 4.48 -12.25
CA LEU A 273 -0.19 5.00 -13.58
C LEU A 273 -1.21 6.05 -14.03
N SER A 274 -0.73 7.02 -14.82
CA SER A 274 -1.62 7.88 -15.59
C SER A 274 -2.42 7.04 -16.56
N LYS A 275 -3.61 7.52 -16.92
CA LYS A 275 -4.52 6.81 -17.83
C LYS A 275 -3.88 6.52 -19.20
N ALA A 276 -3.14 7.48 -19.75
CA ALA A 276 -2.41 7.31 -21.01
C ALA A 276 -1.35 6.18 -20.91
N ASN A 277 -0.58 6.14 -19.82
CA ASN A 277 0.45 5.11 -19.62
C ASN A 277 -0.16 3.72 -19.37
N PHE A 278 -1.27 3.67 -18.63
CA PHE A 278 -2.01 2.43 -18.40
C PHE A 278 -2.60 1.88 -19.70
N GLY A 279 -3.18 2.75 -20.53
CA GLY A 279 -3.68 2.39 -21.87
C GLY A 279 -2.57 1.83 -22.75
N ALA A 280 -1.43 2.53 -22.84
CA ALA A 280 -0.27 2.08 -23.60
C ALA A 280 0.22 0.70 -23.15
N LEU A 281 0.30 0.43 -21.84
CA LEU A 281 0.69 -0.88 -21.30
C LEU A 281 -0.29 -2.00 -21.66
N LYS A 282 -1.57 -1.67 -21.86
CA LYS A 282 -2.62 -2.62 -22.25
C LYS A 282 -2.85 -2.68 -23.76
N GLY A 283 -2.03 -1.98 -24.57
CA GLY A 283 -2.20 -1.91 -26.02
C GLY A 283 -3.49 -1.18 -26.44
N LEU A 284 -4.04 -0.33 -25.58
CA LEU A 284 -5.29 0.40 -25.81
C LEU A 284 -4.97 1.89 -25.99
N SER A 285 -5.62 2.53 -26.96
CA SER A 285 -5.62 3.99 -27.04
C SER A 285 -6.36 4.58 -25.83
N GLU A 286 -6.05 5.83 -25.49
CA GLU A 286 -6.67 6.47 -24.33
C GLU A 286 -8.21 6.55 -24.45
N ALA A 287 -8.71 6.85 -25.65
CA ALA A 287 -10.14 6.90 -25.95
C ALA A 287 -10.81 5.51 -25.85
N ALA A 288 -10.14 4.46 -26.32
CA ALA A 288 -10.65 3.09 -26.23
C ALA A 288 -10.70 2.60 -24.78
N LEU A 289 -9.66 2.91 -23.99
CA LEU A 289 -9.64 2.60 -22.56
C LEU A 289 -10.79 3.31 -21.82
N ASP A 290 -11.05 4.58 -22.13
CA ASP A 290 -12.15 5.34 -21.52
C ASP A 290 -13.52 4.72 -21.79
N ALA A 291 -13.77 4.32 -23.02
CA ALA A 291 -15.03 3.68 -23.41
C ALA A 291 -15.24 2.39 -22.61
N ILE A 292 -14.19 1.57 -22.48
CA ILE A 292 -14.26 0.30 -21.74
C ILE A 292 -14.46 0.54 -20.24
N LEU A 293 -13.75 1.50 -19.64
CA LEU A 293 -13.89 1.84 -18.22
C LEU A 293 -15.28 2.42 -17.91
N THR A 294 -15.84 3.23 -18.81
CA THR A 294 -17.18 3.78 -18.67
C THR A 294 -18.22 2.66 -18.68
N LEU A 295 -18.13 1.74 -19.64
CA LEU A 295 -19.00 0.57 -19.72
C LEU A 295 -18.87 -0.31 -18.47
N ALA A 296 -17.64 -0.59 -18.02
CA ALA A 296 -17.40 -1.39 -16.82
C ALA A 296 -18.02 -0.78 -15.54
N ARG A 297 -18.02 0.55 -15.42
CA ARG A 297 -18.66 1.25 -14.29
C ARG A 297 -20.19 1.17 -14.35
N GLN A 298 -20.78 1.29 -15.54
CA GLN A 298 -22.22 1.09 -15.73
C GLN A 298 -22.64 -0.33 -15.35
N GLU A 299 -21.90 -1.35 -15.82
CA GLU A 299 -22.17 -2.76 -15.51
C GLU A 299 -22.03 -3.10 -14.03
N ARG A 300 -21.14 -2.41 -13.30
CA ARG A 300 -21.01 -2.54 -11.84
C ARG A 300 -22.21 -1.96 -11.10
N GLY A 301 -22.82 -0.89 -11.63
CA GLY A 301 -24.01 -0.25 -11.06
C GLY A 301 -25.32 -1.01 -11.32
N SER A 302 -25.34 -1.91 -12.31
CA SER A 302 -26.52 -2.73 -12.67
C SER A 302 -26.56 -4.11 -11.99
N ARG A 303 -25.64 -4.41 -11.06
CA ARG A 303 -25.61 -5.63 -10.25
C ARG A 303 -26.19 -5.39 -8.86
#